data_AF-A0A2E6ENL4-F1
#
_entry.id   AF-A0A2E6ENL4-F1
#
_cell.length_a   1.000
_cell.length_b   1.000
_cell.length_c   1.000
_cell.angle_alpha   90.00
_cell.angle_beta   90.00
_cell.angle_gamma   90.00
#
_symmetry.space_group_name_H-M   'P 1'
#
loop_
_entity.id
_entity.type
_entity.pdbx_description
1 polymer ?
#
loop_
_entity_poly.entity_id
_entity_poly.type
_entity_poly.pdbx_seq_one_letter_code
_entity_poly.pdbx_strand_id
1 'polypeptide(L)'
;MNSKKTVAVATLGLLTGCGSAGPMEAVNSSNPGPQTEALASRGLDKGPNVAHELELLEQLNIVHVGELVRNYPEGAMNCYGPCPEFEHEIAEEDARQALRLQELVNIAAEAASVTLNSEVCSVEVIDENLAALDGLDIVEVFGLVEEVPQNNPYCYNLPCAEDIERAEEINCQRATALATIIAEAEEL
;
A
#
# COMPACT_ATOMS: atom_id res chain seq x y z
N MET A 1 38.58 16.30 -4.47
CA MET A 1 39.30 15.21 -3.78
C MET A 1 38.39 14.00 -3.82
N ASN A 2 38.65 13.08 -4.76
CA ASN A 2 37.74 12.00 -5.11
C ASN A 2 38.06 10.76 -4.28
N SER A 3 37.17 10.41 -3.35
CA SER A 3 37.31 9.19 -2.54
C SER A 3 36.49 8.07 -3.17
N LYS A 4 37.18 7.19 -3.91
CA LYS A 4 36.59 5.95 -4.44
C LYS A 4 36.39 4.98 -3.28
N LYS A 5 35.14 4.58 -3.00
CA LYS A 5 34.83 3.48 -2.07
C LYS A 5 34.47 2.23 -2.88
N THR A 6 35.29 1.20 -2.72
CA THR A 6 35.08 -0.14 -3.26
C THR A 6 34.15 -0.89 -2.32
N VAL A 7 33.05 -1.45 -2.83
CA VAL A 7 32.17 -2.37 -2.08
C VAL A 7 32.29 -3.76 -2.71
N ALA A 8 32.66 -4.73 -1.89
CA ALA A 8 32.77 -6.13 -2.26
C ALA A 8 31.40 -6.81 -2.10
N VAL A 9 30.94 -7.49 -3.16
CA VAL A 9 29.74 -8.32 -3.15
C VAL A 9 30.14 -9.73 -2.72
N ALA A 10 29.56 -10.23 -1.63
CA ALA A 10 29.71 -11.60 -1.18
C ALA A 10 28.45 -12.41 -1.54
N THR A 11 28.65 -13.38 -2.43
CA THR A 11 27.67 -14.39 -2.86
C THR A 11 27.75 -15.62 -1.93
N LEU A 12 26.65 -15.95 -1.27
CA LEU A 12 26.35 -17.24 -0.63
C LEU A 12 24.82 -17.37 -0.65
N GLY A 13 24.16 -18.48 -0.97
CA GLY A 13 24.54 -19.84 -1.31
C GLY A 13 23.21 -20.60 -1.49
N LEU A 14 23.13 -21.48 -2.48
CA LEU A 14 21.97 -22.29 -2.80
C LEU A 14 21.73 -23.35 -1.70
N LEU A 15 20.52 -23.39 -1.12
CA LEU A 15 20.04 -24.52 -0.33
C LEU A 15 18.97 -25.28 -1.12
N THR A 16 19.39 -26.37 -1.74
CA THR A 16 18.53 -27.44 -2.26
C THR A 16 18.00 -28.27 -1.10
N GLY A 17 16.71 -28.15 -0.79
CA GLY A 17 16.00 -29.02 0.14
C GLY A 17 15.17 -30.07 -0.61
N CYS A 18 15.63 -31.31 -0.57
CA CYS A 18 14.94 -32.51 -1.03
C CYS A 18 14.36 -33.24 0.19
N GLY A 19 13.09 -33.64 0.17
CA GLY A 19 12.56 -34.41 1.30
C GLY A 19 11.07 -34.72 1.26
N SER A 20 10.77 -35.92 0.78
CA SER A 20 9.74 -36.83 1.32
C SER A 20 8.27 -36.65 0.88
N ALA A 21 7.90 -37.48 -0.09
CA ALA A 21 6.53 -37.92 -0.31
C ALA A 21 6.11 -38.92 0.78
N GLY A 22 4.94 -38.72 1.38
CA GLY A 22 4.24 -39.70 2.19
C GLY A 22 2.82 -39.90 1.65
N PRO A 23 2.36 -41.12 1.39
CA PRO A 23 0.96 -41.38 1.12
C PRO A 23 0.25 -41.47 2.48
N MET A 24 -0.65 -40.53 2.76
CA MET A 24 -1.65 -40.71 3.82
C MET A 24 -2.99 -41.05 3.19
N GLU A 25 -3.52 -42.15 3.71
CA GLU A 25 -4.71 -42.87 3.27
C GLU A 25 -5.96 -42.00 3.35
N ALA A 26 -6.77 -42.08 2.29
CA ALA A 26 -8.14 -41.61 2.28
C ALA A 26 -8.99 -42.57 3.13
N VAL A 27 -9.42 -42.12 4.31
CA VAL A 27 -10.45 -42.81 5.09
C VAL A 27 -11.56 -41.83 5.49
N ASN A 28 -12.68 -42.03 4.81
CA ASN A 28 -14.01 -42.19 5.37
C ASN A 28 -14.93 -40.97 5.61
N SER A 29 -16.19 -41.28 5.30
CA SER A 29 -17.42 -40.78 5.92
C SER A 29 -18.09 -39.55 5.32
N SER A 30 -18.76 -39.81 4.19
CA SER A 30 -19.95 -39.10 3.76
C SER A 30 -21.03 -39.15 4.86
N ASN A 31 -21.28 -38.03 5.53
CA ASN A 31 -22.47 -37.83 6.34
C ASN A 31 -23.14 -36.51 5.91
N PRO A 32 -24.26 -36.53 5.17
CA PRO A 32 -25.01 -35.32 4.85
C PRO A 32 -25.89 -34.97 6.04
N GLY A 33 -25.38 -34.12 6.94
CA GLY A 33 -26.19 -33.44 7.93
C GLY A 33 -27.11 -32.39 7.27
N PRO A 34 -28.34 -32.20 7.77
CA PRO A 34 -29.31 -31.28 7.19
C PRO A 34 -28.86 -29.82 7.34
N GLN A 35 -28.80 -29.14 6.19
CA GLN A 35 -28.58 -27.71 6.05
C GLN A 35 -29.85 -26.95 6.43
N THR A 36 -29.84 -26.38 7.64
CA THR A 36 -30.74 -25.33 8.12
C THR A 36 -30.14 -24.96 9.47
N GLU A 37 -29.47 -23.83 9.65
CA GLU A 37 -30.05 -22.49 9.62
C GLU A 37 -29.02 -21.48 9.09
N ALA A 38 -29.18 -21.10 7.82
CA ALA A 38 -28.73 -19.81 7.33
C ALA A 38 -29.67 -18.73 7.90
N LEU A 39 -29.49 -18.40 9.18
CA LEU A 39 -30.07 -17.18 9.73
C LEU A 39 -29.12 -16.04 9.42
N ALA A 40 -29.43 -15.41 8.29
CA ALA A 40 -29.17 -14.03 7.96
C ALA A 40 -28.69 -13.20 9.16
N SER A 41 -27.37 -13.08 9.31
CA SER A 41 -26.78 -11.87 9.87
C SER A 41 -27.11 -10.78 8.86
N ARG A 42 -28.26 -10.14 9.08
CA ARG A 42 -28.65 -8.89 8.42
C ARG A 42 -27.43 -8.00 8.45
N GLY A 43 -27.05 -7.49 7.27
CA GLY A 43 -26.01 -6.48 7.14
C GLY A 43 -26.33 -5.32 8.08
N LEU A 44 -25.75 -5.37 9.28
CA LEU A 44 -25.28 -4.18 9.94
C LEU A 44 -24.28 -3.63 8.96
N ASP A 45 -24.54 -2.43 8.44
CA ASP A 45 -23.63 -1.69 7.57
C ASP A 45 -22.23 -1.78 8.17
N LYS A 46 -21.46 -2.75 7.67
CA LYS A 46 -20.13 -3.01 8.14
C LYS A 46 -19.36 -1.87 7.51
N GLY A 47 -18.89 -0.94 8.34
CA GLY A 47 -18.10 0.20 7.89
C GLY A 47 -16.94 -0.25 6.99
N PRO A 48 -16.28 0.71 6.31
CA PRO A 48 -15.22 0.40 5.35
C PRO A 48 -14.22 -0.61 5.93
N ASN A 49 -13.86 -1.61 5.12
CA ASN A 49 -12.90 -2.62 5.55
C ASN A 49 -11.49 -2.04 5.36
N VAL A 50 -10.94 -1.42 6.39
CA VAL A 50 -9.62 -0.75 6.37
C VAL A 50 -8.54 -1.59 5.68
N ALA A 51 -8.46 -2.89 5.96
CA ALA A 51 -7.44 -3.75 5.34
C ALA A 51 -7.61 -3.87 3.82
N HIS A 52 -8.86 -3.89 3.35
CA HIS A 52 -9.16 -3.91 1.92
C HIS A 52 -8.86 -2.55 1.27
N GLU A 53 -9.21 -1.45 1.93
CA GLU A 53 -8.96 -0.10 1.39
C GLU A 53 -7.44 0.18 1.29
N LEU A 54 -6.64 -0.23 2.27
CA LEU A 54 -5.16 -0.15 2.19
C LEU A 54 -4.60 -1.02 1.05
N GLU A 55 -5.15 -2.21 0.84
CA GLU A 55 -4.77 -3.08 -0.28
C GLU A 55 -5.09 -2.42 -1.62
N LEU A 56 -6.21 -1.71 -1.74
CA LEU A 56 -6.56 -0.95 -2.95
C LEU A 56 -5.55 0.18 -3.21
N LEU A 57 -5.15 0.95 -2.19
CA LEU A 57 -4.10 1.98 -2.36
C LEU A 57 -2.77 1.37 -2.84
N GLU A 58 -2.36 0.23 -2.27
CA GLU A 58 -1.15 -0.47 -2.68
C GLU A 58 -1.23 -0.93 -4.15
N GLN A 59 -2.39 -1.46 -4.57
CA GLN A 59 -2.61 -1.92 -5.96
C GLN A 59 -2.53 -0.79 -6.99
N LEU A 60 -2.86 0.44 -6.62
CA LEU A 60 -2.73 1.60 -7.52
C LEU A 60 -1.26 1.91 -7.87
N ASN A 61 -0.29 1.43 -7.06
CA ASN A 61 1.15 1.60 -7.30
C ASN A 61 1.56 3.06 -7.57
N ILE A 62 0.96 4.01 -6.84
CA ILE A 62 1.30 5.45 -6.93
C ILE A 62 2.31 5.79 -5.85
N VAL A 63 1.96 5.52 -4.59
CA VAL A 63 2.78 5.76 -3.40
C VAL A 63 2.90 4.49 -2.55
N HIS A 64 4.00 4.37 -1.82
CA HIS A 64 4.15 3.37 -0.78
C HIS A 64 3.41 3.83 0.48
N VAL A 65 2.35 3.10 0.83
CA VAL A 65 1.53 3.36 2.02
C VAL A 65 1.84 2.37 3.14
N GLY A 66 1.73 2.83 4.38
CA GLY A 66 1.85 2.02 5.59
C GLY A 66 0.51 1.76 6.25
N GLU A 67 0.46 1.93 7.58
CA GLU A 67 -0.75 1.70 8.35
C GLU A 67 -1.70 2.91 8.33
N LEU A 68 -2.96 2.67 8.69
CA LEU A 68 -3.92 3.74 8.95
C LEU A 68 -3.49 4.54 10.17
N VAL A 69 -3.35 5.85 10.01
CA VAL A 69 -3.01 6.79 11.08
C VAL A 69 -4.24 6.97 11.97
N ARG A 70 -4.05 6.81 13.28
CA ARG A 70 -5.12 6.90 14.27
C ARG A 70 -4.73 7.83 15.39
N ASN A 71 -5.55 8.86 15.59
CA ASN A 71 -5.33 9.86 16.63
C ASN A 71 -6.08 9.49 17.90
N TYR A 72 -5.68 8.37 18.49
CA TYR A 72 -6.30 7.88 19.72
C TYR A 72 -6.05 8.83 20.90
N PRO A 73 -6.99 8.91 21.87
CA PRO A 73 -6.81 9.75 23.05
C PRO A 73 -5.59 9.33 23.88
N GLU A 74 -4.95 10.30 24.54
CA GLU A 74 -3.84 10.05 25.44
C GLU A 74 -4.23 9.01 26.50
N GLY A 75 -3.50 7.90 26.57
CA GLY A 75 -3.78 6.78 27.49
C GLY A 75 -4.32 5.53 26.82
N ALA A 76 -5.04 5.65 25.70
CA ALA A 76 -5.54 4.49 24.94
C ALA A 76 -4.40 3.68 24.28
N MET A 77 -3.27 4.32 23.99
CA MET A 77 -2.11 3.66 23.36
C MET A 77 -1.36 2.67 24.28
N ASN A 78 -1.67 2.63 25.58
CA ASN A 78 -0.94 1.82 26.56
C ASN A 78 -1.66 0.52 26.96
N CYS A 79 -2.80 0.21 26.34
CA CYS A 79 -3.55 -0.99 26.69
C CYS A 79 -2.98 -2.22 25.97
N TYR A 80 -2.69 -3.28 26.72
CA TYR A 80 -2.36 -4.60 26.17
C TYR A 80 -3.62 -5.49 26.13
N GLY A 81 -4.70 -4.96 25.54
CA GLY A 81 -6.04 -5.56 25.53
C GLY A 81 -7.13 -4.52 25.32
N PRO A 82 -8.40 -4.84 25.62
CA PRO A 82 -9.47 -3.83 25.65
C PRO A 82 -9.04 -2.65 26.52
N CYS A 83 -9.27 -1.42 26.06
CA CYS A 83 -9.01 -0.19 26.81
C CYS A 83 -10.28 0.23 27.55
N PRO A 84 -10.44 -0.09 28.84
CA PRO A 84 -11.61 0.35 29.58
C PRO A 84 -11.66 1.88 29.58
N GLU A 85 -12.86 2.42 29.40
CA GLU A 85 -13.14 3.87 29.39
C GLU A 85 -12.76 4.59 28.08
N PHE A 86 -12.17 3.90 27.11
CA PHE A 86 -11.81 4.46 25.80
C PHE A 86 -12.42 3.70 24.62
N GLU A 87 -13.19 2.65 24.86
CA GLU A 87 -13.70 1.79 23.77
C GLU A 87 -14.57 2.57 22.78
N HIS A 88 -15.30 3.58 23.27
CA HIS A 88 -16.17 4.39 22.42
C HIS A 88 -15.36 5.34 21.55
N GLU A 89 -14.41 6.06 22.14
CA GLU A 89 -13.53 7.02 21.46
C GLU A 89 -12.65 6.33 20.43
N ILE A 90 -12.10 5.14 20.76
CA ILE A 90 -11.34 4.30 19.83
C ILE A 90 -12.23 3.89 18.64
N ALA A 91 -13.44 3.39 18.90
CA ALA A 91 -14.34 2.95 17.84
C ALA A 91 -14.82 4.12 16.95
N GLU A 92 -15.03 5.31 17.52
CA GLU A 92 -15.37 6.51 16.78
C GLU A 92 -14.21 6.98 15.90
N GLU A 93 -12.99 6.99 16.44
CA GLU A 93 -11.77 7.32 15.68
C GLU A 93 -11.56 6.33 14.52
N ASP A 94 -11.65 5.03 14.79
CA ASP A 94 -11.53 3.98 13.77
C ASP A 94 -12.58 4.15 12.67
N ALA A 95 -13.83 4.41 13.04
CA ALA A 95 -14.90 4.62 12.06
C ALA A 95 -14.67 5.88 11.22
N ARG A 96 -14.20 6.98 11.84
CA ARG A 96 -13.89 8.23 11.15
C ARG A 96 -12.74 8.06 10.16
N GLN A 97 -11.64 7.45 10.60
CA GLN A 97 -10.47 7.25 9.75
C GLN A 97 -10.74 6.23 8.63
N ALA A 98 -11.55 5.20 8.88
CA ALA A 98 -11.96 4.26 7.84
C ALA A 98 -12.75 4.94 6.71
N LEU A 99 -13.61 5.92 7.02
CA LEU A 99 -14.35 6.70 6.01
C LEU A 99 -13.42 7.62 5.21
N ARG A 100 -12.50 8.33 5.88
CA ARG A 100 -11.50 9.19 5.21
C ARG A 100 -10.59 8.37 4.29
N LEU A 101 -10.16 7.19 4.74
CA LEU A 101 -9.37 6.26 3.94
C LEU A 101 -10.13 5.79 2.70
N GLN A 102 -11.40 5.42 2.85
CA GLN A 102 -12.22 5.02 1.69
C GLN A 102 -12.35 6.16 0.67
N GLU A 103 -12.53 7.39 1.14
CA GLU A 103 -12.62 8.53 0.21
C GLU A 103 -11.28 8.82 -0.48
N LEU A 104 -10.17 8.71 0.26
CA LEU A 104 -8.83 8.78 -0.33
C LEU A 104 -8.61 7.70 -1.40
N VAL A 105 -9.10 6.47 -1.19
CA VAL A 105 -9.05 5.39 -2.18
C VAL A 105 -9.84 5.76 -3.44
N ASN A 106 -11.04 6.32 -3.28
CA ASN A 106 -11.86 6.74 -4.42
C ASN A 106 -11.13 7.80 -5.26
N ILE A 107 -10.63 8.85 -4.61
CA ILE A 107 -9.83 9.91 -5.24
C ILE A 107 -8.59 9.32 -5.93
N ALA A 108 -7.85 8.45 -5.26
CA ALA A 108 -6.66 7.82 -5.83
C ALA A 108 -6.96 6.94 -7.05
N ALA A 109 -8.10 6.23 -7.05
CA ALA A 109 -8.53 5.43 -8.17
C ALA A 109 -8.90 6.28 -9.39
N GLU A 110 -9.52 7.44 -9.18
CA GLU A 110 -9.81 8.40 -10.24
C GLU A 110 -8.52 9.04 -10.79
N ALA A 111 -7.64 9.48 -9.89
CA ALA A 111 -6.36 10.09 -10.21
C ALA A 111 -5.41 9.18 -11.01
N ALA A 112 -5.47 7.86 -10.79
CA ALA A 112 -4.67 6.88 -11.53
C ALA A 112 -4.91 6.90 -13.05
N SER A 113 -6.04 7.45 -13.50
CA SER A 113 -6.43 7.55 -14.91
C SER A 113 -6.10 8.90 -15.57
N VAL A 114 -5.49 9.83 -14.83
CA VAL A 114 -5.21 11.19 -15.30
C VAL A 114 -4.11 11.20 -16.35
N THR A 115 -4.20 12.18 -17.26
CA THR A 115 -3.21 12.36 -18.33
C THR A 115 -1.92 12.95 -17.77
N LEU A 116 -0.77 12.43 -18.23
CA LEU A 116 0.55 12.90 -17.81
C LEU A 116 0.69 14.42 -17.90
N ASN A 117 1.17 15.03 -16.83
CA ASN A 117 1.56 16.43 -16.78
C ASN A 117 3.05 16.53 -16.41
N SER A 118 3.89 16.92 -17.37
CA SER A 118 5.34 16.98 -17.15
C SER A 118 5.77 18.09 -16.19
N GLU A 119 4.91 19.08 -15.91
CA GLU A 119 5.22 20.19 -15.00
C GLU A 119 5.33 19.73 -13.54
N VAL A 120 4.71 18.61 -13.18
CA VAL A 120 4.68 18.09 -11.81
C VAL A 120 5.67 16.95 -11.55
N CYS A 121 6.53 16.64 -12.52
CA CYS A 121 7.46 15.51 -12.46
C CYS A 121 8.84 15.86 -11.89
N SER A 122 9.06 17.11 -11.47
CA SER A 122 10.28 17.50 -10.75
C SER A 122 10.27 16.92 -9.33
N VAL A 123 11.45 16.53 -8.84
CA VAL A 123 11.64 15.95 -7.49
C VAL A 123 11.07 16.87 -6.41
N GLU A 124 11.27 18.18 -6.52
CA GLU A 124 10.79 19.15 -5.54
C GLU A 124 9.25 19.14 -5.42
N VAL A 125 8.54 19.07 -6.54
CA VAL A 125 7.06 19.01 -6.57
C VAL A 125 6.57 17.66 -6.05
N ILE A 126 7.28 16.56 -6.35
CA ILE A 126 6.94 15.24 -5.82
C ILE A 126 7.08 15.24 -4.29
N ASP A 127 8.19 15.76 -3.75
CA ASP A 127 8.43 15.84 -2.32
C ASP A 127 7.38 16.72 -1.60
N GLU A 128 7.00 17.85 -2.20
CA GLU A 128 5.93 18.72 -1.69
C GLU A 128 4.58 17.99 -1.64
N ASN A 129 4.22 17.26 -2.71
CA ASN A 129 2.97 16.50 -2.75
C ASN A 129 2.98 15.29 -1.79
N LEU A 130 4.12 14.61 -1.62
CA LEU A 130 4.26 13.53 -0.64
C LEU A 130 4.09 14.05 0.78
N ALA A 131 4.68 15.21 1.10
CA ALA A 131 4.49 15.86 2.39
C ALA A 131 3.04 16.33 2.60
N ALA A 132 2.37 16.81 1.56
CA ALA A 132 0.94 17.14 1.62
C ALA A 132 0.08 15.89 1.86
N LEU A 133 0.41 14.75 1.24
CA LEU A 133 -0.33 13.49 1.44
C LEU A 133 -0.19 12.98 2.87
N ASP A 134 1.05 12.97 3.38
CA ASP A 134 1.35 12.59 4.76
C ASP A 134 0.62 13.52 5.75
N GLY A 135 0.57 14.83 5.44
CA GLY A 135 -0.13 15.82 6.24
C GLY A 135 -1.66 15.68 6.31
N LEU A 136 -2.29 14.78 5.53
CA LEU A 136 -3.71 14.46 5.70
C LEU A 136 -3.98 13.63 6.97
N ASP A 137 -2.94 13.02 7.56
CA ASP A 137 -3.01 12.15 8.74
C ASP A 137 -4.05 11.02 8.57
N ILE A 138 -4.10 10.39 7.39
CA ILE A 138 -4.99 9.26 7.08
C ILE A 138 -4.19 7.96 7.01
N VAL A 139 -3.09 7.94 6.25
CA VAL A 139 -2.19 6.78 6.09
C VAL A 139 -0.75 7.23 6.22
N GLU A 140 0.11 6.35 6.71
CA GLU A 140 1.55 6.58 6.66
C GLU A 140 2.05 6.55 5.21
N VAL A 141 2.85 7.54 4.82
CA VAL A 141 3.40 7.64 3.45
C VAL A 141 4.92 7.48 3.49
N PHE A 142 5.46 6.52 2.73
CA PHE A 142 6.91 6.29 2.66
C PHE A 142 7.58 6.91 1.42
N GLY A 143 6.81 7.22 0.38
CA GLY A 143 7.32 7.86 -0.83
C GLY A 143 6.58 7.42 -2.09
N LEU A 144 7.00 7.96 -3.23
CA LEU A 144 6.50 7.56 -4.55
C LEU A 144 6.98 6.13 -4.88
N VAL A 145 6.14 5.33 -5.53
CA VAL A 145 6.59 4.05 -6.10
C VAL A 145 7.41 4.34 -7.35
N GLU A 146 8.71 4.05 -7.31
CA GLU A 146 9.62 4.26 -8.44
C GLU A 146 9.75 3.02 -9.33
N GLU A 147 9.53 3.19 -10.62
CA GLU A 147 9.96 2.26 -11.66
C GLU A 147 11.46 2.44 -11.88
N VAL A 148 12.23 1.38 -11.66
CA VAL A 148 13.68 1.38 -11.88
C VAL A 148 13.98 0.55 -13.13
N PRO A 149 14.64 1.13 -14.16
CA PRO A 149 14.89 0.43 -15.40
C PRO A 149 15.88 -0.71 -15.16
N GLN A 150 15.56 -1.89 -15.68
CA GLN A 150 16.31 -3.12 -15.42
C GLN A 150 17.58 -3.21 -16.27
N ASN A 151 18.62 -3.84 -15.73
CA ASN A 151 19.86 -4.09 -16.46
C ASN A 151 19.62 -5.07 -17.63
N ASN A 152 20.19 -4.74 -18.80
CA ASN A 152 20.01 -5.54 -20.00
C ASN A 152 21.37 -5.99 -20.58
N PRO A 153 21.60 -7.31 -20.79
CA PRO A 153 22.84 -7.81 -21.37
C PRO A 153 23.18 -7.24 -22.76
N TYR A 154 22.16 -6.84 -23.54
CA TYR A 154 22.35 -6.21 -24.85
C TYR A 154 22.83 -4.75 -24.77
N CYS A 155 22.74 -4.14 -23.58
CA CYS A 155 23.16 -2.77 -23.27
C CYS A 155 24.32 -2.77 -22.26
N TYR A 156 25.29 -3.68 -22.42
CA TYR A 156 26.46 -3.83 -21.52
C TYR A 156 26.09 -4.11 -20.05
N ASN A 157 24.99 -4.82 -19.79
CA ASN A 157 24.41 -5.02 -18.47
C ASN A 157 24.05 -3.71 -17.75
N LEU A 158 23.83 -2.63 -18.50
CA LEU A 158 23.20 -1.40 -18.02
C LEU A 158 21.75 -1.35 -18.54
N PRO A 159 20.89 -0.49 -17.99
CA PRO A 159 19.58 -0.27 -18.57
C PRO A 159 19.70 0.34 -19.98
N CYS A 160 18.86 -0.12 -20.90
CA CYS A 160 18.80 0.45 -22.25
C CYS A 160 18.10 1.82 -22.21
N ALA A 161 18.41 2.70 -23.17
CA ALA A 161 17.82 4.05 -23.22
C ALA A 161 16.28 4.02 -23.25
N GLU A 162 15.69 3.13 -24.04
CA GLU A 162 14.23 2.94 -24.11
C GLU A 162 13.61 2.51 -22.76
N ASP A 163 14.33 1.70 -21.98
CA ASP A 163 13.85 1.29 -20.65
C ASP A 163 13.94 2.45 -19.65
N ILE A 164 14.97 3.30 -19.76
CA ILE A 164 15.11 4.51 -18.93
C ILE A 164 13.97 5.49 -19.23
N GLU A 165 13.74 5.81 -20.51
CA GLU A 165 12.67 6.72 -20.92
C GLU A 165 11.29 6.21 -20.46
N ARG A 166 11.04 4.90 -20.59
CA ARG A 166 9.79 4.29 -20.11
C ARG A 166 9.66 4.40 -18.58
N ALA A 167 10.73 4.17 -17.84
CA ALA A 167 10.69 4.28 -16.37
C ALA A 167 10.44 5.73 -15.93
N GLU A 168 11.08 6.70 -16.60
CA GLU A 168 10.85 8.14 -16.38
C GLU A 168 9.39 8.53 -16.68
N GLU A 169 8.81 8.02 -17.77
CA GLU A 169 7.40 8.26 -18.12
C GLU A 169 6.44 7.69 -17.07
N ILE A 170 6.67 6.45 -16.63
CA ILE A 170 5.85 5.81 -15.57
C ILE A 170 5.95 6.59 -14.26
N ASN A 171 7.15 6.99 -13.85
CA ASN A 171 7.34 7.77 -12.63
C ASN A 171 6.67 9.14 -12.72
N CYS A 172 6.74 9.78 -13.88
CA CYS A 172 6.07 11.06 -14.13
C CYS A 172 4.54 10.92 -14.14
N GLN A 173 4.00 9.81 -14.66
CA GLN A 173 2.57 9.50 -14.57
C GLN A 173 2.13 9.32 -13.11
N ARG A 174 2.89 8.58 -12.30
CA ARG A 174 2.60 8.41 -10.85
C ARG A 174 2.68 9.74 -10.11
N ALA A 175 3.67 10.58 -10.41
CA ALA A 175 3.77 11.93 -9.85
C ALA A 175 2.56 12.80 -10.22
N THR A 176 2.06 12.67 -11.44
CA THR A 176 0.83 13.38 -11.88
C THR A 176 -0.41 12.90 -11.12
N ALA A 177 -0.54 11.58 -10.94
CA ALA A 177 -1.62 11.01 -10.15
C ALA A 177 -1.55 11.48 -8.70
N LEU A 178 -0.36 11.47 -8.08
CA LEU A 178 -0.14 12.00 -6.74
C LEU A 178 -0.56 13.49 -6.62
N ALA A 179 -0.13 14.33 -7.55
CA ALA A 179 -0.52 15.74 -7.55
C ALA A 179 -2.05 15.93 -7.66
N THR A 180 -2.72 15.07 -8.43
CA THR A 180 -4.19 15.09 -8.55
C THR A 180 -4.86 14.64 -7.26
N ILE A 181 -4.35 13.59 -6.61
CA ILE A 181 -4.83 13.14 -5.31
C ILE A 181 -4.81 14.29 -4.32
N ILE A 182 -3.70 15.02 -4.23
CA ILE A 182 -3.57 16.15 -3.31
C ILE A 182 -4.57 17.25 -3.64
N ALA A 183 -4.70 17.64 -4.91
CA ALA A 183 -5.61 18.69 -5.32
C ALA A 183 -7.08 18.37 -4.98
N GLU A 184 -7.46 17.10 -4.97
CA GLU A 184 -8.84 16.67 -4.67
C GLU A 184 -9.03 16.32 -3.18
N ALA A 185 -7.98 15.88 -2.49
CA ALA A 185 -8.04 15.46 -1.10
C ALA A 185 -7.88 16.59 -0.07
N GLU A 186 -7.66 17.85 -0.49
CA GLU A 186 -7.60 19.02 0.41
C GLU A 186 -8.85 19.19 1.30
N GLU A 187 -9.97 18.55 0.95
CA GLU A 187 -11.25 18.62 1.68
C GLU A 187 -11.50 17.45 2.66
N LEU A 188 -10.57 16.49 2.81
CA LEU A 188 -10.71 15.29 3.67
C LEU A 188 -10.31 15.47 5.14
#